data_AF-A0A969I2P5-F1
#
_entry.id   AF-A0A969I2P5-F1
#
_cell.length_a   1.000
_cell.length_b   1.000
_cell.length_c   1.000
_cell.angle_alpha   90.00
_cell.angle_beta   90.00
_cell.angle_gamma   90.00
#
_symmetry.space_group_name_H-M   'P 1'
#
loop_
_entity.id
_entity.type
_entity.pdbx_description
1 polymer ?
#
loop_
_entity_poly.entity_id
_entity_poly.type
_entity_poly.pdbx_seq_one_letter_code
_entity_poly.pdbx_strand_id
1 'polypeptide(L)'
;MNSDREKFCIREEDLAEALGLKGRELDELVSHLEQLPNETTRLEKDLHFRQRGNVSGDLIRDFSEAGAEAIADYLEKRAQVFKLCKRIRVGQVDRQVRQNIYANSSSLVVRNNRHWLSYRDVVKIFRTTHPRLHEAFRTIQRSDNPMKIDEDFSYYEIDRFFSLSGLERLGLELSISLRSETRRDYCERVREVAPPVINHLALKPPSPSQKEIEKVIRAAKSRDGNRCQISGVIRNKYEGRLVEMVGHHLYDKKSYYFLGNELDNIITIAKQVSEDFHQWNGGSRQTCTIDDFIEYVELYYPDKHTLILNLYDKKQRLEIKLSQLQRALPEGEA
;
A
#
# COMPACT_ATOMS: atom_id res chain seq x y z
N MET A 1 -11.85 -9.34 3.86
CA MET A 1 -11.09 -9.01 5.09
C MET A 1 -11.26 -10.17 6.05
N ASN A 2 -10.17 -10.73 6.58
CA ASN A 2 -10.23 -11.94 7.40
C ASN A 2 -10.40 -11.54 8.88
N SER A 3 -11.64 -11.51 9.37
CA SER A 3 -12.02 -10.95 10.69
C SER A 3 -11.29 -11.59 11.87
N ASP A 4 -10.87 -12.86 11.74
CA ASP A 4 -10.21 -13.60 12.82
C ASP A 4 -8.78 -13.15 13.09
N ARG A 5 -8.12 -12.46 12.16
CA ARG A 5 -6.76 -11.92 12.38
C ARG A 5 -6.77 -10.60 13.15
N GLU A 6 -7.85 -9.84 13.09
CA GLU A 6 -8.00 -8.60 13.87
C GLU A 6 -8.42 -8.90 15.31
N LYS A 7 -9.18 -9.99 15.53
CA LYS A 7 -9.62 -10.42 16.87
C LYS A 7 -8.49 -10.89 17.78
N PHE A 8 -7.52 -11.63 17.26
CA PHE A 8 -6.38 -12.18 18.02
C PHE A 8 -5.07 -11.54 17.56
N CYS A 9 -4.72 -10.41 18.18
CA CYS A 9 -3.59 -9.58 17.76
C CYS A 9 -2.56 -9.32 18.87
N ILE A 10 -2.79 -9.84 20.08
CA ILE A 10 -1.86 -9.71 21.20
C ILE A 10 -1.04 -11.00 21.29
N ARG A 11 0.27 -10.92 21.11
CA ARG A 11 1.11 -12.12 21.26
C ARG A 11 1.30 -12.44 22.73
N GLU A 12 1.46 -13.71 23.03
CA GLU A 12 1.75 -14.21 24.37
C GLU A 12 2.98 -13.54 25.02
N GLU A 13 4.06 -13.36 24.25
CA GLU A 13 5.27 -12.66 24.68
C GLU A 13 5.00 -11.21 25.10
N ASP A 14 4.23 -10.47 24.29
CA ASP A 14 3.84 -9.09 24.58
C ASP A 14 2.95 -8.98 25.83
N LEU A 15 2.03 -9.94 26.00
CA LEU A 15 1.12 -9.98 27.14
C LEU A 15 1.85 -10.34 28.43
N ALA A 16 2.72 -11.35 28.39
CA ALA A 16 3.56 -11.74 29.53
C ALA A 16 4.44 -10.57 29.98
N GLU A 17 5.09 -9.88 29.04
CA GLU A 17 5.92 -8.70 29.33
C GLU A 17 5.08 -7.58 29.98
N ALA A 18 3.92 -7.24 29.39
CA ALA A 18 3.07 -6.18 29.93
C ALA A 18 2.56 -6.49 31.34
N LEU A 19 2.29 -7.76 31.63
CA LEU A 19 1.87 -8.23 32.96
C LEU A 19 3.06 -8.43 33.92
N GLY A 20 4.30 -8.35 33.46
CA GLY A 20 5.50 -8.62 34.27
C GLY A 20 5.61 -10.09 34.69
N LEU A 21 5.17 -11.00 33.82
CA LEU A 21 5.21 -12.45 34.01
C LEU A 21 6.27 -13.09 33.12
N LYS A 22 6.82 -14.21 33.56
CA LYS A 22 7.57 -15.14 32.69
C LYS A 22 6.58 -16.00 31.89
N GLY A 23 7.00 -16.51 30.74
CA GLY A 23 6.14 -17.33 29.87
C GLY A 23 5.45 -18.48 30.61
N ARG A 24 6.19 -19.24 31.43
CA ARG A 24 5.64 -20.33 32.25
C ARG A 24 4.59 -19.87 33.27
N GLU A 25 4.76 -18.70 33.87
CA GLU A 25 3.80 -18.15 34.85
C GLU A 25 2.48 -17.79 34.14
N LEU A 26 2.57 -17.26 32.91
CA LEU A 26 1.40 -17.01 32.09
C LEU A 26 0.72 -18.33 31.66
N ASP A 27 1.47 -19.37 31.33
CA ASP A 27 0.92 -20.69 30.99
C ASP A 27 0.13 -21.32 32.13
N GLU A 28 0.69 -21.29 33.34
CA GLU A 28 0.06 -21.79 34.55
C GLU A 28 -1.21 -20.99 34.86
N LEU A 29 -1.16 -19.67 34.67
CA LEU A 29 -2.32 -18.79 34.87
C LEU A 29 -3.44 -19.07 33.86
N VAL A 30 -3.12 -19.19 32.57
CA VAL A 30 -4.11 -19.52 31.54
C VAL A 30 -4.77 -20.85 31.84
N SER A 31 -3.98 -21.88 32.16
CA SER A 31 -4.48 -23.21 32.51
C SER A 31 -5.41 -23.18 33.73
N HIS A 32 -5.09 -22.36 34.74
CA HIS A 32 -5.93 -22.15 35.90
C HIS A 32 -7.27 -21.48 35.53
N LEU A 33 -7.21 -20.40 34.75
CA LEU A 33 -8.40 -19.63 34.36
C LEU A 33 -9.33 -20.40 33.41
N GLU A 34 -8.82 -21.31 32.58
CA GLU A 34 -9.64 -22.21 31.76
C GLU A 34 -10.48 -23.18 32.60
N GLN A 35 -10.01 -23.55 33.80
CA GLN A 35 -10.66 -24.52 34.68
C GLN A 35 -11.64 -23.88 35.68
N LEU A 36 -11.74 -22.54 35.71
CA LEU A 36 -12.65 -21.86 36.63
C LEU A 36 -14.12 -22.14 36.29
N PRO A 37 -14.98 -22.39 37.29
CA PRO A 37 -16.40 -22.68 37.08
C PRO A 37 -17.24 -21.43 36.76
N ASN A 38 -16.69 -20.23 36.96
CA ASN A 38 -17.39 -18.97 36.72
C ASN A 38 -17.20 -18.51 35.27
N GLU A 39 -18.29 -18.45 34.49
CA GLU A 39 -18.29 -18.01 33.09
C GLU A 39 -17.76 -16.58 32.90
N THR A 40 -17.86 -15.71 33.92
CA THR A 40 -17.40 -14.31 33.78
C THR A 40 -15.89 -14.13 33.91
N THR A 41 -15.17 -15.09 34.47
CA THR A 41 -13.70 -15.06 34.61
C THR A 41 -12.99 -16.21 33.91
N ARG A 42 -13.73 -17.15 33.32
CA ARG A 42 -13.17 -18.30 32.60
C ARG A 42 -12.60 -17.89 31.25
N LEU A 43 -11.38 -18.33 30.98
CA LEU A 43 -10.81 -18.20 29.63
C LEU A 43 -11.35 -19.29 28.70
N GLU A 44 -11.58 -18.92 27.45
CA GLU A 44 -12.21 -19.79 26.45
C GLU A 44 -11.41 -19.71 25.15
N LYS A 45 -11.06 -20.86 24.63
CA LYS A 45 -10.43 -20.99 23.32
C LYS A 45 -11.36 -20.43 22.23
N ASP A 46 -10.79 -19.78 21.23
CA ASP A 46 -11.48 -19.13 20.08
C ASP A 46 -12.36 -17.91 20.44
N LEU A 47 -12.47 -17.58 21.74
CA LEU A 47 -12.99 -16.31 22.23
C LEU A 47 -11.89 -15.42 22.79
N HIS A 48 -11.16 -15.93 23.79
CA HIS A 48 -10.17 -15.20 24.57
C HIS A 48 -8.74 -15.39 24.03
N PHE A 49 -8.44 -16.59 23.55
CA PHE A 49 -7.16 -16.87 22.90
C PHE A 49 -7.31 -17.94 21.81
N ARG A 50 -6.32 -18.03 20.93
CA ARG A 50 -6.16 -19.13 19.98
C ARG A 50 -4.76 -19.69 20.02
N GLN A 51 -4.61 -20.93 19.61
CA GLN A 51 -3.29 -21.53 19.41
C GLN A 51 -2.69 -21.05 18.08
N ARG A 52 -1.54 -20.39 18.15
CA ARG A 52 -0.72 -20.00 16.99
C ARG A 52 0.18 -21.14 16.53
N GLY A 53 0.70 -21.94 17.46
CA GLY A 53 1.61 -23.05 17.17
C GLY A 53 2.03 -23.80 18.42
N ASN A 54 3.09 -24.61 18.31
CA ASN A 54 3.79 -25.18 19.46
C ASN A 54 5.31 -25.08 19.27
N VAL A 55 6.04 -25.06 20.39
CA VAL A 55 7.50 -25.21 20.40
C VAL A 55 7.84 -26.20 21.51
N SER A 56 8.51 -27.30 21.17
CA SER A 56 8.92 -28.34 22.13
C SER A 56 7.80 -28.92 23.00
N GLY A 57 6.54 -28.85 22.52
CA GLY A 57 5.36 -29.30 23.26
C GLY A 57 4.57 -28.19 23.96
N ASP A 58 5.17 -27.02 24.15
CA ASP A 58 4.51 -25.86 24.76
C ASP A 58 3.66 -25.11 23.73
N LEU A 59 2.44 -24.75 24.14
CA LEU A 59 1.47 -24.04 23.30
C LEU A 59 1.85 -22.58 23.19
N ILE A 60 1.89 -22.07 21.96
CA ILE A 60 2.03 -20.64 21.71
C ILE A 60 0.67 -20.05 21.37
N ARG A 61 0.29 -18.98 22.08
CA ARG A 61 -1.04 -18.37 21.97
C ARG A 61 -1.00 -16.97 21.37
N ASP A 62 -2.07 -16.63 20.65
CA ASP A 62 -2.45 -15.24 20.39
C ASP A 62 -3.71 -14.94 21.21
N PHE A 63 -3.73 -13.82 21.91
CA PHE A 63 -4.83 -13.36 22.74
C PHE A 63 -5.68 -12.32 22.00
N SER A 64 -6.97 -12.32 22.29
CA SER A 64 -7.87 -11.21 21.99
C SER A 64 -7.78 -10.14 23.07
N GLU A 65 -8.27 -8.92 22.79
CA GLU A 65 -8.36 -7.88 23.82
C GLU A 65 -9.17 -8.37 25.03
N ALA A 66 -10.31 -9.04 24.79
CA ALA A 66 -11.12 -9.62 25.85
C ALA A 66 -10.35 -10.68 26.68
N GLY A 67 -9.53 -11.52 26.05
CA GLY A 67 -8.71 -12.49 26.78
C GLY A 67 -7.61 -11.84 27.61
N ALA A 68 -6.96 -10.81 27.07
CA ALA A 68 -5.96 -10.04 27.81
C ALA A 68 -6.60 -9.28 28.98
N GLU A 69 -7.79 -8.70 28.80
CA GLU A 69 -8.56 -8.02 29.85
C GLU A 69 -8.98 -9.00 30.96
N ALA A 70 -9.48 -10.18 30.62
CA ALA A 70 -9.85 -11.19 31.62
C ALA A 70 -8.65 -11.61 32.51
N ILE A 71 -7.47 -11.78 31.90
CA ILE A 71 -6.23 -12.07 32.64
C ILE A 71 -5.83 -10.86 33.50
N ALA A 72 -5.92 -9.65 32.95
CA ALA A 72 -5.59 -8.42 33.66
C ALA A 72 -6.51 -8.19 34.86
N ASP A 73 -7.78 -8.54 34.75
CA ASP A 73 -8.78 -8.40 35.81
C ASP A 73 -8.44 -9.29 36.99
N TYR A 74 -8.09 -10.54 36.71
CA TYR A 74 -7.67 -11.49 37.74
C TYR A 74 -6.40 -11.05 38.47
N LEU A 75 -5.47 -10.40 37.76
CA LEU A 75 -4.20 -9.92 38.32
C LEU A 75 -4.25 -8.48 38.84
N GLU A 76 -5.39 -7.80 38.73
CA GLU A 76 -5.54 -6.37 39.03
C GLU A 76 -4.57 -5.45 38.22
N LYS A 77 -4.26 -5.83 36.97
CA LYS A 77 -3.30 -5.17 36.06
C LYS A 77 -3.94 -4.57 34.80
N ARG A 78 -5.20 -4.10 34.89
CA ARG A 78 -5.94 -3.49 33.78
C ARG A 78 -5.17 -2.36 33.07
N ALA A 79 -4.47 -1.51 33.83
CA ALA A 79 -3.77 -0.36 33.27
C ALA A 79 -2.62 -0.76 32.33
N GLN A 80 -1.93 -1.87 32.61
CA GLN A 80 -0.84 -2.39 31.80
C GLN A 80 -1.36 -2.96 30.48
N VAL A 81 -2.42 -3.77 30.54
CA VAL A 81 -3.05 -4.33 29.34
C VAL A 81 -3.71 -3.24 28.50
N PHE A 82 -4.34 -2.24 29.11
CA PHE A 82 -4.86 -1.09 28.37
C PHE A 82 -3.78 -0.35 27.56
N LYS A 83 -2.59 -0.15 28.15
CA LYS A 83 -1.43 0.44 27.44
C LYS A 83 -0.96 -0.47 26.29
N LEU A 84 -0.91 -1.78 26.50
CA LEU A 84 -0.55 -2.76 25.48
C LEU A 84 -1.53 -2.75 24.30
N CYS A 85 -2.84 -2.85 24.57
CA CYS A 85 -3.88 -2.82 23.54
C CYS A 85 -3.82 -1.51 22.75
N LYS A 86 -3.64 -0.37 23.44
CA LYS A 86 -3.46 0.93 22.78
C LYS A 86 -2.24 0.94 21.85
N ARG A 87 -1.09 0.40 22.29
CA ARG A 87 0.14 0.29 21.47
C ARG A 87 -0.09 -0.56 20.23
N ILE A 88 -0.71 -1.73 20.39
CA ILE A 88 -1.01 -2.65 19.28
C ILE A 88 -1.97 -2.01 18.28
N ARG A 89 -3.05 -1.38 18.75
CA ARG A 89 -4.01 -0.68 17.90
C ARG A 89 -3.36 0.45 17.11
N VAL A 90 -2.51 1.26 17.75
CA VAL A 90 -1.71 2.28 17.05
C VAL A 90 -0.82 1.65 15.97
N GLY A 91 -0.11 0.57 16.29
CA GLY A 91 0.74 -0.14 15.33
C GLY A 91 -0.02 -0.70 14.12
N GLN A 92 -1.25 -1.19 14.33
CA GLN A 92 -2.14 -1.65 13.25
C GLN A 92 -2.58 -0.49 12.34
N VAL A 93 -2.97 0.65 12.93
CA VAL A 93 -3.34 1.84 12.16
C VAL A 93 -2.12 2.34 11.38
N ASP A 94 -0.94 2.39 11.99
CA ASP A 94 0.29 2.80 11.33
C ASP A 94 0.64 1.90 10.16
N ARG A 95 0.44 0.58 10.30
CA ARG A 95 0.61 -0.36 9.20
C ARG A 95 -0.34 -0.05 8.04
N GLN A 96 -1.61 0.23 8.33
CA GLN A 96 -2.58 0.61 7.30
C GLN A 96 -2.19 1.92 6.62
N VAL A 97 -1.75 2.92 7.40
CA VAL A 97 -1.28 4.21 6.88
C VAL A 97 -0.08 4.01 5.96
N ARG A 98 0.95 3.26 6.39
CA ARG A 98 2.11 2.92 5.55
C ARG A 98 1.69 2.31 4.22
N GLN A 99 0.90 1.24 4.27
CA GLN A 99 0.41 0.56 3.07
C GLN A 99 -0.33 1.52 2.12
N ASN A 100 -1.16 2.39 2.69
CA ASN A 100 -1.96 3.32 1.91
C ASN A 100 -1.11 4.45 1.30
N ILE A 101 -0.07 4.93 1.99
CA ILE A 101 0.88 5.90 1.43
C ILE A 101 1.65 5.28 0.27
N TYR A 102 2.17 4.07 0.43
CA TYR A 102 2.87 3.35 -0.64
C TYR A 102 2.03 3.19 -1.90
N ALA A 103 0.75 2.79 -1.73
CA ALA A 103 -0.17 2.60 -2.84
C ALA A 103 -0.57 3.92 -3.55
N ASN A 104 -0.43 5.07 -2.88
CA ASN A 104 -0.97 6.35 -3.33
C ASN A 104 0.08 7.48 -3.27
N SER A 105 1.32 7.19 -3.66
CA SER A 105 2.41 8.19 -3.78
C SER A 105 3.00 8.22 -5.19
N SER A 106 2.18 7.95 -6.20
CA SER A 106 2.61 7.95 -7.61
C SER A 106 2.94 9.35 -8.13
N SER A 107 2.33 10.38 -7.54
CA SER A 107 2.54 11.80 -7.86
C SER A 107 3.63 12.46 -7.02
N LEU A 108 4.37 11.70 -6.21
CA LEU A 108 5.43 12.24 -5.36
C LEU A 108 6.53 12.90 -6.19
N VAL A 109 6.76 14.19 -5.99
CA VAL A 109 7.84 14.95 -6.63
C VAL A 109 8.65 15.74 -5.59
N VAL A 110 9.93 15.95 -5.86
CA VAL A 110 10.80 16.82 -5.07
C VAL A 110 11.00 18.14 -5.80
N ARG A 111 10.61 19.26 -5.20
CA ARG A 111 10.79 20.61 -5.75
C ARG A 111 11.11 21.58 -4.63
N ASN A 112 12.07 22.48 -4.85
CA ASN A 112 12.53 23.47 -3.86
C ASN A 112 12.87 22.82 -2.50
N ASN A 113 13.57 21.68 -2.54
CA ASN A 113 13.93 20.88 -1.36
C ASN A 113 12.74 20.43 -0.49
N ARG A 114 11.56 20.26 -1.10
CA ARG A 114 10.33 19.78 -0.45
C ARG A 114 9.71 18.62 -1.24
N HIS A 115 9.10 17.69 -0.52
CA HIS A 115 8.32 16.59 -1.06
C HIS A 115 6.88 17.04 -1.29
N TRP A 116 6.33 16.75 -2.47
CA TRP A 116 4.99 17.19 -2.87
C TRP A 116 4.18 16.00 -3.38
N LEU A 117 2.92 15.92 -2.93
CA LEU A 117 1.95 14.94 -3.41
C LEU A 117 0.74 15.66 -4.01
N SER A 118 0.22 15.13 -5.12
CA SER A 118 -0.98 15.68 -5.75
C SER A 118 -2.19 15.56 -4.83
N TYR A 119 -3.14 16.47 -5.01
CA TYR A 119 -4.43 16.45 -4.31
C TYR A 119 -5.10 15.06 -4.36
N ARG A 120 -5.07 14.40 -5.53
CA ARG A 120 -5.69 13.08 -5.72
C ARG A 120 -5.07 12.00 -4.85
N ASP A 121 -3.74 11.98 -4.77
CA ASP A 121 -3.02 11.04 -3.92
C ASP A 121 -3.29 11.33 -2.44
N VAL A 122 -3.29 12.61 -2.04
CA VAL A 122 -3.61 13.03 -0.66
C VAL A 122 -5.03 12.62 -0.25
N VAL A 123 -6.04 12.75 -1.11
CA VAL A 123 -7.40 12.25 -0.85
C VAL A 123 -7.38 10.76 -0.50
N LYS A 124 -6.66 9.96 -1.28
CA LYS A 124 -6.56 8.51 -1.08
C LYS A 124 -5.76 8.16 0.17
N ILE A 125 -4.65 8.84 0.45
CA ILE A 125 -3.81 8.66 1.65
C ILE A 125 -4.63 8.86 2.94
N PHE A 126 -5.44 9.92 3.00
CA PHE A 126 -6.35 10.18 4.11
C PHE A 126 -7.63 9.33 4.09
N ARG A 127 -7.77 8.42 3.11
CA ARG A 127 -8.96 7.59 2.86
C ARG A 127 -10.24 8.41 2.78
N THR A 128 -10.17 9.65 2.34
CA THR A 128 -11.27 10.61 2.40
C THR A 128 -11.87 10.85 1.01
N THR A 129 -12.76 11.83 0.88
CA THR A 129 -13.35 12.23 -0.39
C THR A 129 -12.83 13.61 -0.81
N HIS A 130 -12.89 13.92 -2.11
CA HIS A 130 -12.52 15.25 -2.61
C HIS A 130 -13.28 16.38 -1.88
N PRO A 131 -14.61 16.35 -1.73
CA PRO A 131 -15.32 17.42 -1.02
C PRO A 131 -14.84 17.58 0.43
N ARG A 132 -14.58 16.48 1.12
CA ARG A 132 -14.14 16.51 2.53
C ARG A 132 -12.74 17.09 2.68
N LEU A 133 -11.79 16.68 1.84
CA LEU A 133 -10.43 17.23 1.88
C LEU A 133 -10.42 18.71 1.48
N HIS A 134 -11.25 19.10 0.52
CA HIS A 134 -11.40 20.50 0.12
C HIS A 134 -12.00 21.34 1.24
N GLU A 135 -12.97 20.81 1.98
CA GLU A 135 -13.54 21.50 3.13
C GLU A 135 -12.51 21.67 4.26
N ALA A 136 -11.76 20.61 4.61
CA ALA A 136 -10.66 20.70 5.57
C ALA A 136 -9.65 21.78 5.16
N PHE A 137 -9.25 21.80 3.89
CA PHE A 137 -8.38 22.85 3.36
C PHE A 137 -9.00 24.26 3.51
N ARG A 138 -10.29 24.44 3.19
CA ARG A 138 -10.99 25.73 3.34
C ARG A 138 -11.08 26.18 4.79
N THR A 139 -11.35 25.26 5.72
CA THR A 139 -11.36 25.55 7.16
C THR A 139 -10.00 26.09 7.59
N ILE A 140 -8.92 25.40 7.22
CA ILE A 140 -7.56 25.84 7.56
C ILE A 140 -7.26 27.21 6.94
N GLN A 141 -7.64 27.45 5.69
CA GLN A 141 -7.45 28.73 5.01
C GLN A 141 -8.21 29.91 5.66
N ARG A 142 -9.25 29.63 6.45
CA ARG A 142 -10.03 30.64 7.21
C ARG A 142 -9.59 30.78 8.67
N SER A 143 -8.64 29.96 9.12
CA SER A 143 -8.13 30.00 10.49
C SER A 143 -7.11 31.13 10.69
N ASP A 144 -6.73 31.38 11.95
CA ASP A 144 -5.69 32.36 12.31
C ASP A 144 -4.31 32.00 11.77
N ASN A 145 -4.12 30.75 11.37
CA ASN A 145 -2.88 30.24 10.81
C ASN A 145 -3.17 29.50 9.50
N PRO A 146 -3.42 30.20 8.39
CA PRO A 146 -3.70 29.57 7.10
C PRO A 146 -2.48 28.82 6.55
N MET A 147 -2.72 27.81 5.70
CA MET A 147 -1.64 27.17 4.96
C MET A 147 -1.02 28.17 3.98
N LYS A 148 0.30 28.15 3.88
CA LYS A 148 1.06 29.04 3.00
C LYS A 148 1.36 28.39 1.66
N ILE A 149 1.26 29.18 0.59
CA ILE A 149 1.65 28.75 -0.75
C ILE A 149 3.16 28.51 -0.81
N ASP A 150 3.59 27.49 -1.56
CA ASP A 150 4.98 27.03 -1.72
C ASP A 150 5.70 26.55 -0.44
N GLU A 151 5.00 26.57 0.70
CA GLU A 151 5.43 25.96 1.96
C GLU A 151 4.58 24.72 2.28
N ASP A 152 3.26 24.89 2.39
CA ASP A 152 2.30 23.84 2.76
C ASP A 152 1.57 23.25 1.54
N PHE A 153 1.27 24.09 0.54
CA PHE A 153 0.62 23.67 -0.70
C PHE A 153 1.13 24.49 -1.88
N SER A 154 1.04 23.97 -3.09
CA SER A 154 1.40 24.70 -4.32
C SER A 154 0.50 24.26 -5.48
N TYR A 155 0.62 24.95 -6.61
CA TYR A 155 -0.10 24.62 -7.85
C TYR A 155 0.91 24.25 -8.95
N TYR A 156 0.79 23.04 -9.49
CA TYR A 156 1.63 22.56 -10.60
C TYR A 156 0.75 22.12 -11.75
N GLU A 157 0.98 22.70 -12.93
CA GLU A 157 0.30 22.32 -14.19
C GLU A 157 -1.23 22.27 -14.09
N ILE A 158 -1.82 23.12 -13.22
CA ILE A 158 -3.24 23.28 -12.82
C ILE A 158 -3.71 22.47 -11.59
N ASP A 159 -2.94 21.51 -11.10
CA ASP A 159 -3.31 20.69 -9.95
C ASP A 159 -2.72 21.23 -8.64
N ARG A 160 -3.46 21.07 -7.53
CA ARG A 160 -2.96 21.39 -6.19
C ARG A 160 -2.08 20.24 -5.68
N PHE A 161 -0.94 20.59 -5.12
CA PHE A 161 -0.05 19.68 -4.43
C PHE A 161 0.11 20.10 -2.98
N PHE A 162 0.37 19.15 -2.10
CA PHE A 162 0.62 19.39 -0.69
C PHE A 162 2.01 18.88 -0.31
N SER A 163 2.71 19.68 0.50
CA SER A 163 3.97 19.29 1.10
C SER A 163 3.73 18.42 2.34
N LEU A 164 4.81 17.94 2.97
CA LEU A 164 4.70 17.26 4.27
C LEU A 164 4.05 18.12 5.36
N SER A 165 4.35 19.43 5.41
CA SER A 165 3.68 20.34 6.36
C SER A 165 2.22 20.60 5.98
N GLY A 166 1.89 20.55 4.69
CA GLY A 166 0.51 20.52 4.21
C GLY A 166 -0.25 19.26 4.67
N LEU A 167 0.36 18.08 4.53
CA LEU A 167 -0.20 16.82 5.03
C LEU A 167 -0.40 16.87 6.54
N GLU A 168 0.57 17.41 7.28
CA GLU A 168 0.48 17.58 8.73
C GLU A 168 -0.75 18.38 9.14
N ARG A 169 -0.94 19.56 8.53
CA ARG A 169 -2.07 20.44 8.81
C ARG A 169 -3.41 19.84 8.40
N LEU A 170 -3.47 19.14 7.25
CA LEU A 170 -4.66 18.41 6.84
C LEU A 170 -4.98 17.27 7.80
N GLY A 171 -3.96 16.56 8.28
CA GLY A 171 -4.10 15.46 9.23
C GLY A 171 -4.69 15.95 10.55
N LEU A 172 -4.19 17.07 11.07
CA LEU A 172 -4.71 17.71 12.28
C LEU A 172 -6.17 18.16 12.12
N GLU A 173 -6.50 18.85 11.03
CA GLU A 173 -7.88 19.30 10.80
C GLU A 173 -8.85 18.11 10.67
N LEU A 174 -8.44 17.06 9.96
CA LEU A 174 -9.26 15.85 9.80
C LEU A 174 -9.33 15.02 11.09
N SER A 175 -8.29 15.04 11.94
CA SER A 175 -8.31 14.35 13.23
C SER A 175 -9.23 15.02 14.25
N ILE A 176 -9.63 16.27 14.02
CA ILE A 176 -10.58 16.99 14.88
C ILE A 176 -12.00 17.01 14.29
N SER A 177 -12.14 17.28 12.98
CA SER A 177 -13.42 17.57 12.34
C SER A 177 -14.24 16.35 11.91
N LEU A 178 -13.63 15.16 11.84
CA LEU A 178 -14.32 13.94 11.42
C LEU A 178 -15.19 13.36 12.55
N ARG A 179 -16.38 12.85 12.20
CA ARG A 179 -17.33 12.27 13.18
C ARG A 179 -16.86 10.95 13.79
N SER A 180 -16.18 10.13 13.00
CA SER A 180 -15.77 8.79 13.41
C SER A 180 -14.44 8.85 14.15
N GLU A 181 -14.40 8.33 15.38
CA GLU A 181 -13.19 8.22 16.18
C GLU A 181 -12.09 7.45 15.46
N THR A 182 -12.41 6.27 14.91
CA THR A 182 -11.46 5.48 14.13
C THR A 182 -10.88 6.24 12.93
N ARG A 183 -11.68 7.15 12.32
CA ARG A 183 -11.22 7.99 11.22
C ARG A 183 -10.36 9.16 11.69
N ARG A 184 -10.66 9.72 12.85
CA ARG A 184 -9.83 10.74 13.51
C ARG A 184 -8.47 10.16 13.88
N ASP A 185 -8.45 9.01 14.55
CA ASP A 185 -7.24 8.26 14.90
C ASP A 185 -6.39 8.00 13.65
N TYR A 186 -7.00 7.49 12.57
CA TYR A 186 -6.29 7.24 11.32
C TYR A 186 -5.65 8.52 10.76
N CYS A 187 -6.36 9.65 10.72
CA CYS A 187 -5.82 10.90 10.17
C CYS A 187 -4.71 11.49 11.06
N GLU A 188 -4.83 11.33 12.38
CA GLU A 188 -3.77 11.67 13.32
C GLU A 188 -2.52 10.82 13.06
N ARG A 189 -2.68 9.51 12.84
CA ARG A 189 -1.55 8.63 12.50
C ARG A 189 -0.92 8.93 11.14
N VAL A 190 -1.68 9.44 10.16
CA VAL A 190 -1.10 9.94 8.89
C VAL A 190 -0.06 11.04 9.15
N ARG A 191 -0.31 11.96 10.10
CA ARG A 191 0.65 13.02 10.46
C ARG A 191 2.00 12.45 10.91
N GLU A 192 1.96 11.43 11.77
CA GLU A 192 3.14 10.84 12.39
C GLU A 192 3.89 9.90 11.44
N VAL A 193 3.16 9.14 10.63
CA VAL A 193 3.72 8.08 9.78
C VAL A 193 4.12 8.59 8.40
N ALA A 194 3.46 9.62 7.86
CA ALA A 194 3.71 10.05 6.49
C ALA A 194 5.12 10.63 6.26
N PRO A 195 5.69 11.49 7.13
CA PRO A 195 7.00 12.07 6.89
C PRO A 195 8.13 11.05 6.68
N PRO A 196 8.37 10.07 7.58
CA PRO A 196 9.44 9.10 7.36
C PRO A 196 9.20 8.20 6.14
N VAL A 197 7.94 7.83 5.86
CA VAL A 197 7.59 7.01 4.69
C VAL A 197 7.82 7.77 3.39
N ILE A 198 7.34 9.00 3.30
CA ILE A 198 7.48 9.82 2.08
C ILE A 198 8.94 10.20 1.85
N ASN A 199 9.70 10.53 2.91
CA ASN A 199 11.14 10.74 2.79
C ASN A 199 11.83 9.48 2.23
N HIS A 200 11.52 8.30 2.76
CA HIS A 200 12.04 7.04 2.22
C HIS A 200 11.63 6.80 0.76
N LEU A 201 10.38 7.09 0.40
CA LEU A 201 9.90 7.01 -0.98
C LEU A 201 10.55 8.04 -1.90
N ALA A 202 11.04 9.16 -1.37
CA ALA A 202 11.75 10.17 -2.13
C ALA A 202 13.24 9.83 -2.31
N LEU A 203 13.80 8.97 -1.45
CA LEU A 203 15.11 8.34 -1.61
C LEU A 203 15.14 7.27 -2.72
N LYS A 204 14.03 7.07 -3.45
CA LYS A 204 13.95 6.10 -4.56
C LYS A 204 15.10 6.31 -5.56
N PRO A 205 15.64 5.23 -6.15
CA PRO A 205 16.60 5.35 -7.23
C PRO A 205 16.03 6.26 -8.32
N PRO A 206 16.88 7.10 -8.96
CA PRO A 206 16.43 8.07 -9.93
C PRO A 206 15.57 7.37 -10.98
N SER A 207 14.48 8.03 -11.39
CA SER A 207 13.69 7.57 -12.53
C SER A 207 14.63 7.24 -13.68
N PRO A 208 14.46 6.08 -14.34
CA PRO A 208 15.32 5.71 -15.44
C PRO A 208 15.35 6.86 -16.44
N SER A 209 16.54 7.27 -16.83
CA SER A 209 16.71 8.30 -17.83
C SER A 209 16.00 7.90 -19.12
N GLN A 210 15.56 8.88 -19.91
CA GLN A 210 14.94 8.62 -21.20
C GLN A 210 15.80 7.71 -22.10
N LYS A 211 17.14 7.82 -22.00
CA LYS A 211 18.10 6.95 -22.70
C LYS A 211 18.00 5.48 -22.26
N GLU A 212 17.82 5.23 -20.97
CA GLU A 212 17.66 3.88 -20.43
C GLU A 212 16.31 3.28 -20.85
N ILE A 213 15.25 4.08 -20.84
CA ILE A 213 13.92 3.67 -21.34
C ILE A 213 14.00 3.31 -22.82
N GLU A 214 14.62 4.15 -23.65
CA GLU A 214 14.80 3.87 -25.08
C GLU A 214 15.69 2.65 -25.33
N LYS A 215 16.68 2.42 -24.46
CA LYS A 215 17.53 1.22 -24.52
C LYS A 215 16.69 -0.04 -24.23
N VAL A 216 15.85 -0.04 -23.20
CA VAL A 216 15.02 -1.22 -22.89
C VAL A 216 13.93 -1.44 -23.93
N ILE A 217 13.32 -0.38 -24.48
CA ILE A 217 12.34 -0.51 -25.57
C ILE A 217 12.99 -1.14 -26.80
N ARG A 218 14.21 -0.71 -27.17
CA ARG A 218 14.95 -1.33 -28.27
C ARG A 218 15.29 -2.80 -27.98
N ALA A 219 15.69 -3.10 -26.74
CA ALA A 219 15.95 -4.48 -26.33
C ALA A 219 14.69 -5.36 -26.42
N ALA A 220 13.52 -4.87 -26.00
CA ALA A 220 12.25 -5.56 -26.12
C ALA A 220 11.87 -5.83 -27.58
N LYS A 221 11.97 -4.81 -28.44
CA LYS A 221 11.71 -4.97 -29.88
C LYS A 221 12.65 -5.98 -30.53
N SER A 222 13.92 -6.01 -30.10
CA SER A 222 14.90 -6.97 -30.58
C SER A 222 14.63 -8.39 -30.09
N ARG A 223 14.29 -8.57 -28.80
CA ARG A 223 13.85 -9.85 -28.20
C ARG A 223 12.68 -10.44 -29.00
N ASP A 224 11.75 -9.57 -29.37
CA ASP A 224 10.50 -9.94 -30.05
C ASP A 224 10.64 -10.00 -31.58
N GLY A 225 11.85 -9.80 -32.14
CA GLY A 225 12.09 -9.84 -33.58
C GLY A 225 11.32 -8.80 -34.39
N ASN A 226 11.01 -7.63 -33.82
CA ASN A 226 10.12 -6.61 -34.38
C ASN A 226 8.75 -7.16 -34.82
N ARG A 227 8.24 -8.16 -34.09
CA ARG A 227 6.93 -8.77 -34.28
C ARG A 227 5.96 -8.28 -33.22
N CYS A 228 4.74 -7.93 -33.62
CA CYS A 228 3.64 -7.70 -32.71
C CYS A 228 3.31 -9.00 -31.96
N GLN A 229 3.39 -8.97 -30.63
CA GLN A 229 3.18 -10.15 -29.80
C GLN A 229 1.70 -10.60 -29.74
N ILE A 230 0.76 -9.74 -30.12
CA ILE A 230 -0.68 -10.07 -30.18
C ILE A 230 -1.06 -10.59 -31.57
N SER A 231 -0.91 -9.76 -32.60
CA SER A 231 -1.39 -10.07 -33.96
C SER A 231 -0.40 -10.94 -34.75
N GLY A 232 0.85 -11.06 -34.32
CA GLY A 232 1.90 -11.79 -35.03
C GLY A 232 2.46 -11.06 -36.26
N VAL A 233 1.92 -9.89 -36.60
CA VAL A 233 2.35 -9.07 -37.73
C VAL A 233 3.81 -8.61 -37.53
N ILE A 234 4.60 -8.70 -38.59
CA ILE A 234 6.00 -8.29 -38.61
C ILE A 234 6.12 -7.05 -39.48
N ARG A 235 6.91 -6.06 -39.03
CA ARG A 235 7.37 -5.00 -39.92
C ARG A 235 8.52 -5.53 -40.76
N ASN A 236 8.31 -5.77 -42.05
CA ASN A 236 9.39 -6.17 -42.96
C ASN A 236 9.36 -5.35 -44.27
N LYS A 237 10.38 -5.57 -45.12
CA LYS A 237 10.59 -4.80 -46.36
C LYS A 237 9.52 -5.10 -47.43
N TYR A 238 8.91 -6.26 -47.39
CA TYR A 238 8.05 -6.82 -48.44
C TYR A 238 6.57 -6.81 -48.03
N GLU A 239 6.29 -7.17 -46.78
CA GLU A 239 4.96 -7.23 -46.16
C GLU A 239 4.96 -6.35 -44.90
N GLY A 240 3.88 -5.57 -44.71
CA GLY A 240 3.70 -4.77 -43.49
C GLY A 240 4.67 -3.59 -43.35
N ARG A 241 5.17 -3.01 -44.47
CA ARG A 241 6.10 -1.85 -44.47
C ARG A 241 5.60 -0.65 -43.65
N LEU A 242 4.28 -0.47 -43.59
CA LEU A 242 3.59 0.62 -42.89
C LEU A 242 3.27 0.30 -41.42
N VAL A 243 3.50 -0.93 -40.96
CA VAL A 243 3.14 -1.32 -39.60
C VAL A 243 4.20 -0.80 -38.64
N GLU A 244 3.82 0.19 -37.84
CA GLU A 244 4.67 0.77 -36.80
C GLU A 244 4.64 -0.14 -35.56
N MET A 245 5.81 -0.57 -35.08
CA MET A 245 5.96 -1.33 -33.83
C MET A 245 6.31 -0.40 -32.69
N VAL A 246 5.62 -0.55 -31.56
CA VAL A 246 5.85 0.19 -30.32
C VAL A 246 6.22 -0.76 -29.18
N GLY A 247 7.01 -0.28 -28.22
CA GLY A 247 7.21 -0.98 -26.95
C GLY A 247 6.23 -0.39 -25.95
N HIS A 248 5.17 -1.12 -25.65
CA HIS A 248 4.14 -0.70 -24.71
C HIS A 248 4.56 -1.10 -23.29
N HIS A 249 4.43 -0.16 -22.35
CA HIS A 249 4.68 -0.39 -20.93
C HIS A 249 3.42 -1.00 -20.29
N LEU A 250 3.51 -2.25 -19.81
CA LEU A 250 2.38 -2.97 -19.19
C LEU A 250 1.91 -2.27 -17.91
N TYR A 251 2.84 -1.82 -17.07
CA TYR A 251 2.61 -0.79 -16.06
C TYR A 251 3.12 0.54 -16.58
N ASP A 252 2.26 1.55 -16.61
CA ASP A 252 2.59 2.88 -17.13
C ASP A 252 3.86 3.45 -16.48
N LYS A 253 4.79 3.90 -17.30
CA LYS A 253 6.09 4.43 -16.88
C LYS A 253 6.01 5.75 -16.09
N LYS A 254 4.88 6.47 -16.12
CA LYS A 254 4.73 7.70 -15.31
C LYS A 254 4.35 7.33 -13.88
N SER A 255 3.36 6.46 -13.70
CA SER A 255 2.89 6.00 -12.40
C SER A 255 3.80 4.95 -11.75
N TYR A 256 4.45 4.11 -12.57
CA TYR A 256 5.33 3.02 -12.15
C TYR A 256 6.76 3.21 -12.71
N TYR A 257 7.32 4.40 -12.52
CA TYR A 257 8.59 4.80 -13.15
C TYR A 257 9.78 3.88 -12.85
N PHE A 258 9.79 3.22 -11.70
CA PHE A 258 10.83 2.26 -11.31
C PHE A 258 10.77 0.96 -12.14
N LEU A 259 9.65 0.70 -12.83
CA LEU A 259 9.53 -0.33 -13.85
C LEU A 259 9.78 0.22 -15.27
N GLY A 260 10.15 1.50 -15.40
CA GLY A 260 10.28 2.19 -16.68
C GLY A 260 11.40 1.64 -17.56
N ASN A 261 12.47 1.10 -16.95
CA ASN A 261 13.57 0.41 -17.62
C ASN A 261 13.52 -1.11 -17.46
N GLU A 262 12.40 -1.67 -16.98
CA GLU A 262 12.25 -3.10 -16.78
C GLU A 262 11.81 -3.79 -18.05
N LEU A 263 12.65 -4.72 -18.55
CA LEU A 263 12.40 -5.40 -19.83
C LEU A 263 11.12 -6.24 -19.81
N ASP A 264 10.78 -6.79 -18.65
CA ASP A 264 9.55 -7.56 -18.49
C ASP A 264 8.30 -6.69 -18.53
N ASN A 265 8.43 -5.41 -18.17
CA ASN A 265 7.37 -4.41 -18.24
C ASN A 265 7.11 -3.92 -19.67
N ILE A 266 7.88 -4.37 -20.67
CA ILE A 266 7.69 -3.98 -22.08
C ILE A 266 7.17 -5.15 -22.91
N ILE A 267 6.09 -4.88 -23.64
CA ILE A 267 5.58 -5.76 -24.72
C ILE A 267 5.68 -5.06 -26.08
N THR A 268 6.21 -5.75 -27.09
CA THR A 268 6.25 -5.21 -28.45
C THR A 268 4.92 -5.47 -29.16
N ILE A 269 4.21 -4.40 -29.52
CA ILE A 269 2.91 -4.50 -30.22
C ILE A 269 2.85 -3.53 -31.39
N ALA A 270 1.94 -3.78 -32.33
CA ALA A 270 1.63 -2.83 -33.38
C ALA A 270 1.01 -1.57 -32.76
N LYS A 271 1.35 -0.40 -33.30
CA LYS A 271 0.84 0.89 -32.81
C LYS A 271 -0.69 0.92 -32.73
N GLN A 272 -1.36 0.42 -33.76
CA GLN A 272 -2.81 0.32 -33.79
C GLN A 272 -3.36 -0.47 -32.58
N VAL A 273 -2.78 -1.63 -32.26
CA VAL A 273 -3.19 -2.42 -31.10
C VAL A 273 -2.96 -1.67 -29.78
N SER A 274 -1.88 -0.89 -29.69
CA SER A 274 -1.65 -0.01 -28.52
C SER A 274 -2.67 1.12 -28.41
N GLU A 275 -3.09 1.69 -29.55
CA GLU A 275 -4.08 2.77 -29.61
C GLU A 275 -5.47 2.25 -29.26
N ASP A 276 -5.85 1.08 -29.81
CA ASP A 276 -7.10 0.39 -29.51
C ASP A 276 -7.20 0.05 -28.02
N PHE A 277 -6.12 -0.48 -27.43
CA PHE A 277 -6.05 -0.74 -26.00
C PHE A 277 -6.24 0.55 -25.17
N HIS A 278 -5.53 1.62 -25.51
CA HIS A 278 -5.70 2.88 -24.79
C HIS A 278 -7.11 3.45 -24.93
N GLN A 279 -7.74 3.32 -26.10
CA GLN A 279 -9.11 3.78 -26.32
C GLN A 279 -10.10 2.97 -25.47
N TRP A 280 -9.92 1.65 -25.40
CA TRP A 280 -10.70 0.77 -24.53
C TRP A 280 -10.49 1.10 -23.04
N ASN A 281 -9.26 1.38 -22.62
CA ASN A 281 -8.90 1.72 -21.24
C ASN A 281 -9.24 3.18 -20.83
N GLY A 282 -10.17 3.84 -21.52
CA GLY A 282 -10.62 5.20 -21.17
C GLY A 282 -9.71 6.34 -21.67
N GLY A 283 -8.81 6.06 -22.61
CA GLY A 283 -7.95 7.03 -23.32
C GLY A 283 -6.50 7.04 -22.86
N SER A 284 -5.62 7.68 -23.65
CA SER A 284 -4.16 7.70 -23.43
C SER A 284 -3.67 8.48 -22.19
N ARG A 285 -4.60 9.07 -21.43
CA ARG A 285 -4.31 9.76 -20.15
C ARG A 285 -4.53 8.86 -18.94
N GLN A 286 -5.17 7.71 -19.13
CA GLN A 286 -5.40 6.75 -18.06
C GLN A 286 -4.12 5.96 -17.79
N THR A 287 -3.79 5.78 -16.51
CA THR A 287 -2.70 4.90 -16.08
C THR A 287 -3.05 3.48 -16.47
N CYS A 288 -2.16 2.82 -17.21
CA CYS A 288 -2.30 1.42 -17.59
C CYS A 288 -1.61 0.51 -16.57
N THR A 289 -2.25 -0.62 -16.27
CA THR A 289 -1.69 -1.73 -15.50
C THR A 289 -1.68 -3.01 -16.34
N ILE A 290 -0.86 -3.98 -15.94
CA ILE A 290 -0.80 -5.26 -16.63
C ILE A 290 -2.13 -6.01 -16.58
N ASP A 291 -2.93 -5.79 -15.53
CA ASP A 291 -4.26 -6.38 -15.40
C ASP A 291 -5.22 -5.84 -16.46
N ASP A 292 -5.23 -4.53 -16.67
CA ASP A 292 -6.03 -3.91 -17.73
C ASP A 292 -5.64 -4.48 -19.10
N PHE A 293 -4.33 -4.67 -19.33
CA PHE A 293 -3.83 -5.21 -20.60
C PHE A 293 -4.19 -6.69 -20.78
N ILE A 294 -4.15 -7.51 -19.71
CA ILE A 294 -4.61 -8.90 -19.74
C ILE A 294 -6.10 -8.96 -20.07
N GLU A 295 -6.92 -8.18 -19.39
CA GLU A 295 -8.38 -8.13 -19.62
C GLU A 295 -8.70 -7.77 -21.08
N TYR A 296 -8.01 -6.78 -21.64
CA TYR A 296 -8.14 -6.42 -23.06
C TYR A 296 -7.78 -7.60 -23.99
N VAL A 297 -6.68 -8.30 -23.73
CA VAL A 297 -6.25 -9.43 -24.56
C VAL A 297 -7.23 -10.61 -24.44
N GLU A 298 -7.72 -10.91 -23.24
CA GLU A 298 -8.71 -11.98 -23.02
C GLU A 298 -10.03 -11.67 -23.73
N LEU A 299 -10.45 -10.40 -23.76
CA LEU A 299 -11.71 -10.00 -24.40
C LEU A 299 -11.63 -10.01 -25.92
N TYR A 300 -10.56 -9.46 -26.50
CA TYR A 300 -10.46 -9.23 -27.96
C TYR A 300 -9.62 -10.27 -28.70
N TYR A 301 -8.80 -11.04 -27.98
CA TYR A 301 -7.91 -12.06 -28.55
C TYR A 301 -7.91 -13.36 -27.71
N PRO A 302 -9.09 -13.91 -27.36
CA PRO A 302 -9.22 -15.03 -26.42
C PRO A 302 -8.44 -16.28 -26.86
N ASP A 303 -8.31 -16.50 -28.17
CA ASP A 303 -7.59 -17.66 -28.74
C ASP A 303 -6.06 -17.58 -28.56
N LYS A 304 -5.53 -16.47 -28.04
CA LYS A 304 -4.09 -16.27 -27.80
C LYS A 304 -3.66 -16.81 -26.42
N HIS A 305 -4.04 -18.04 -26.09
CA HIS A 305 -3.81 -18.64 -24.77
C HIS A 305 -2.35 -18.56 -24.29
N THR A 306 -1.38 -18.88 -25.16
CA THR A 306 0.04 -18.82 -24.78
C THR A 306 0.50 -17.40 -24.43
N LEU A 307 -0.03 -16.38 -25.12
CA LEU A 307 0.26 -14.99 -24.80
C LEU A 307 -0.34 -14.59 -23.46
N ILE A 308 -1.59 -14.96 -23.20
CA ILE A 308 -2.29 -14.68 -21.95
C ILE A 308 -1.51 -15.28 -20.77
N LEU A 309 -1.09 -16.54 -20.86
CA LEU A 309 -0.23 -17.18 -19.85
C LEU A 309 1.10 -16.43 -19.65
N ASN A 310 1.76 -16.01 -20.74
CA ASN A 310 3.00 -15.23 -20.65
C ASN A 310 2.80 -13.86 -19.98
N LEU A 311 1.63 -13.24 -20.14
CA LEU A 311 1.29 -11.98 -19.46
C LEU A 311 1.08 -12.21 -17.95
N TYR A 312 0.42 -13.31 -17.56
CA TYR A 312 0.33 -13.70 -16.15
C TYR A 312 1.70 -14.00 -15.53
N ASP A 313 2.60 -14.66 -16.26
CA ASP A 313 3.98 -14.90 -15.79
C ASP A 313 4.75 -13.59 -15.61
N LYS A 314 4.60 -12.65 -16.55
CA LYS A 314 5.17 -11.30 -16.44
C LYS A 314 4.60 -10.54 -15.25
N LYS A 315 3.29 -10.63 -15.02
CA LYS A 315 2.62 -10.05 -13.86
C LYS A 315 3.26 -10.54 -12.58
N GLN A 316 3.41 -11.84 -12.38
CA GLN A 316 4.03 -12.40 -11.18
C GLN A 316 5.46 -11.85 -10.97
N ARG A 317 6.29 -11.81 -12.02
CA ARG A 317 7.66 -11.28 -11.92
C ARG A 317 7.68 -9.78 -11.55
N LEU A 318 6.81 -8.99 -12.17
CA LEU A 318 6.72 -7.55 -11.92
C LEU A 318 6.15 -7.26 -10.52
N GLU A 319 5.17 -8.04 -10.05
CA GLU A 319 4.62 -7.98 -8.70
C GLU A 319 5.66 -8.36 -7.64
N ILE A 320 6.52 -9.34 -7.91
CA ILE A 320 7.65 -9.64 -7.01
C ILE A 320 8.59 -8.44 -6.91
N LYS A 321 8.95 -7.81 -8.03
CA LYS A 321 9.80 -6.59 -8.02
C LYS A 321 9.14 -5.43 -7.29
N LEU A 322 7.84 -5.22 -7.53
CA LEU A 322 7.02 -4.25 -6.78
C LEU A 322 7.05 -4.55 -5.28
N SER A 323 6.90 -5.82 -4.90
CA SER A 323 6.89 -6.25 -3.50
C SER A 323 8.27 -6.17 -2.84
N GLN A 324 9.36 -6.40 -3.57
CA GLN A 324 10.73 -6.26 -3.06
C GLN A 324 11.05 -4.79 -2.77
N LEU A 325 10.57 -3.88 -3.63
CA LEU A 325 10.62 -2.43 -3.36
C LEU A 325 9.76 -2.02 -2.16
N GLN A 326 8.68 -2.75 -1.87
CA GLN A 326 7.83 -2.54 -0.68
C GLN A 326 8.38 -3.21 0.60
N ARG A 327 9.19 -4.28 0.47
CA ARG A 327 9.79 -5.05 1.58
C ARG A 327 11.12 -4.49 2.09
N ALA A 328 11.75 -3.55 1.39
CA ALA A 328 13.00 -2.90 1.81
C ALA A 328 12.83 -1.92 3.01
N LEU A 329 11.73 -2.04 3.76
CA LEU A 329 11.48 -1.32 5.00
C LEU A 329 12.09 -2.09 6.18
N PRO A 330 12.85 -1.45 7.08
CA PRO A 330 13.04 -1.98 8.42
C PRO A 330 11.66 -2.21 9.07
N GLU A 331 11.48 -3.35 9.73
CA GLU A 331 10.49 -3.39 10.80
C GLU A 331 10.85 -2.27 11.75
N GLY A 332 9.92 -1.33 11.99
CA GLY A 332 10.19 -0.23 12.91
C GLY A 332 10.67 -0.82 14.22
N GLU A 333 11.86 -0.42 14.65
CA GLU A 333 12.34 -0.75 15.99
C GLU A 333 11.28 -0.26 16.98
N ALA A 334 10.89 -1.21 17.84
CA ALA A 334 9.76 -1.14 18.76
C ALA A 334 9.94 -0.08 19.86
#